data_AF-A0A846XKI6-F1
#
_entry.id   AF-A0A846XKI6-F1
#
_cell.length_a   1.000
_cell.length_b   1.000
_cell.length_c   1.000
_cell.angle_alpha   90.00
_cell.angle_beta   90.00
_cell.angle_gamma   90.00
#
_symmetry.space_group_name_H-M   'P 1'
#
loop_
_entity.id
_entity.type
_entity.pdbx_description
1 polymer ?
#
loop_
_entity_poly.entity_id
_entity_poly.type
_entity_poly.pdbx_seq_one_letter_code
_entity_poly.pdbx_strand_id
1 'polypeptide(L)'
;MLSATPPLDLRARRRNATRIEIREAALALFERHGVDHTTSEEIARAAGISQRTFFRYFATKEECVLFDSFGFDEAVHSCLETADMQSLSLTDLETAIGRVMEDIRNDEQSEVAATALRIQKLVSADAALSRAALAHYADNTKRSMALIEGRGQAGNRSRVRTIVQIAQVSVQLAFEEWVEACGPNGGDSDLASIYQAVCARIRTL
;
A
#
# COMPACT_ATOMS: atom_id res chain seq x y z
N MET A 1 -0.93 15.72 33.89
CA MET A 1 -1.22 16.94 33.11
C MET A 1 -1.48 16.51 31.68
N LEU A 2 -2.72 16.67 31.19
CA LEU A 2 -3.10 16.34 29.82
C LEU A 2 -2.45 17.34 28.87
N SER A 3 -1.56 16.88 28.00
CA SER A 3 -0.96 17.67 26.93
C SER A 3 -2.04 18.01 25.89
N ALA A 4 -2.29 19.31 25.71
CA ALA A 4 -3.18 19.81 24.68
C ALA A 4 -2.59 19.48 23.29
N THR A 5 -3.28 18.63 22.54
CA THR A 5 -2.94 18.29 21.16
C THR A 5 -2.92 19.56 20.29
N PRO A 6 -1.81 19.91 19.63
CA PRO A 6 -1.71 21.14 18.86
C PRO A 6 -2.70 21.16 17.67
N PRO A 7 -3.22 22.33 17.25
CA PRO A 7 -4.23 22.43 16.19
C PRO A 7 -3.85 21.81 14.84
N LEU A 8 -2.56 21.70 14.54
CA LEU A 8 -2.05 21.06 13.32
C LEU A 8 -2.29 19.54 13.33
N ASP A 9 -2.18 18.89 14.48
CA ASP A 9 -2.46 17.46 14.64
C ASP A 9 -3.96 17.17 14.47
N LEU A 10 -4.84 18.03 15.01
CA LEU A 10 -6.29 17.90 14.77
C LEU A 10 -6.68 18.05 13.29
N ARG A 11 -6.05 18.98 12.55
CA ARG A 11 -6.29 19.12 11.10
C ARG A 11 -5.80 17.91 10.32
N ALA A 12 -4.61 17.39 10.66
CA ALA A 12 -4.06 16.19 10.03
C ALA A 12 -4.95 14.96 10.29
N ARG A 13 -5.37 14.75 11.54
CA ARG A 13 -6.30 13.67 11.93
C ARG A 13 -7.63 13.75 11.18
N ARG A 14 -8.25 14.94 11.13
CA ARG A 14 -9.49 15.15 10.36
C ARG A 14 -9.28 14.87 8.88
N ARG A 15 -8.16 15.32 8.31
CA ARG A 15 -7.82 15.06 6.91
C ARG A 15 -7.68 13.56 6.65
N ASN A 16 -7.06 12.81 7.57
CA ASN A 16 -6.92 11.36 7.43
C ASN A 16 -8.26 10.63 7.58
N ALA A 17 -9.07 11.01 8.57
CA ALA A 17 -10.42 10.47 8.76
C ALA A 17 -11.27 10.62 7.48
N THR A 18 -11.25 11.80 6.85
CA THR A 18 -11.96 12.00 5.58
C THR A 18 -11.43 11.11 4.45
N ARG A 19 -10.12 10.83 4.38
CA ARG A 19 -9.56 9.91 3.36
C ARG A 19 -10.08 8.49 3.57
N ILE A 20 -10.15 8.05 4.83
CA ILE A 20 -10.68 6.74 5.21
C ILE A 20 -12.18 6.66 4.87
N GLU A 21 -12.98 7.67 5.22
CA GLU A 21 -14.41 7.73 4.88
C GLU A 21 -14.65 7.65 3.36
N ILE A 22 -13.83 8.36 2.56
CA ILE A 22 -13.89 8.30 1.09
C ILE A 22 -13.56 6.89 0.59
N ARG A 23 -12.50 6.26 1.12
CA ARG A 23 -12.10 4.89 0.75
C ARG A 23 -13.20 3.89 1.03
N GLU A 24 -13.79 3.92 2.21
CA GLU A 24 -14.85 2.97 2.57
C GLU A 24 -16.09 3.13 1.68
N ALA A 25 -16.48 4.38 1.39
CA ALA A 25 -17.55 4.67 0.44
C ALA A 25 -17.23 4.14 -0.97
N ALA A 26 -15.99 4.33 -1.43
CA ALA A 26 -15.56 3.86 -2.75
C ALA A 26 -15.53 2.33 -2.83
N LEU A 27 -14.94 1.64 -1.85
CA LEU A 27 -14.91 0.18 -1.79
C LEU A 27 -16.32 -0.40 -1.82
N ALA A 28 -17.24 0.13 -0.99
CA ALA A 28 -18.62 -0.35 -0.94
C ALA A 28 -19.44 -0.10 -2.23
N LEU A 29 -19.03 0.85 -3.07
CA LEU A 29 -19.63 1.08 -4.39
C LEU A 29 -18.96 0.22 -5.46
N PHE A 30 -17.64 0.13 -5.46
CA PHE A 30 -16.89 -0.74 -6.38
C PHE A 30 -17.28 -2.20 -6.23
N GLU A 31 -17.44 -2.71 -5.02
CA GLU A 31 -17.87 -4.09 -4.76
C GLU A 31 -19.30 -4.37 -5.23
N ARG A 32 -20.17 -3.35 -5.25
CA ARG A 32 -21.60 -3.51 -5.56
C ARG A 32 -21.93 -3.26 -7.02
N HIS A 33 -21.26 -2.30 -7.64
CA HIS A 33 -21.57 -1.82 -8.97
C HIS A 33 -20.43 -2.08 -9.97
N GLY A 34 -19.25 -2.44 -9.49
CA GLY A 34 -18.02 -2.46 -10.29
C GLY A 34 -17.37 -1.08 -10.34
N VAL A 35 -16.07 -1.07 -10.63
CA VAL A 35 -15.27 0.16 -10.72
C VAL A 35 -15.79 1.03 -11.86
N ASP A 36 -15.98 0.45 -13.05
CA ASP A 36 -16.41 1.17 -14.26
C ASP A 36 -17.75 1.90 -14.10
N HIS A 37 -18.70 1.30 -13.38
CA HIS A 37 -20.03 1.89 -13.16
C HIS A 37 -20.14 2.82 -11.95
N THR A 38 -19.04 3.05 -11.24
CA THR A 38 -19.01 3.96 -10.09
C THR A 38 -18.34 5.28 -10.46
N THR A 39 -18.94 6.40 -10.09
CA THR A 39 -18.39 7.75 -10.35
C THR A 39 -17.81 8.41 -9.09
N SER A 40 -16.87 9.34 -9.24
CA SER A 40 -16.35 10.16 -8.13
C SER A 40 -17.45 11.00 -7.46
N GLU A 41 -18.52 11.36 -8.17
CA GLU A 41 -19.66 12.07 -7.60
C GLU A 41 -20.47 11.18 -6.66
N GLU A 42 -20.74 9.93 -7.05
CA GLU A 42 -21.43 8.96 -6.19
C GLU A 42 -20.62 8.65 -4.94
N ILE A 43 -19.30 8.47 -5.09
CA ILE A 43 -18.39 8.26 -3.96
C ILE A 43 -18.43 9.48 -3.02
N ALA A 44 -18.31 10.69 -3.57
CA ALA A 44 -18.36 11.93 -2.77
C ALA A 44 -19.68 12.05 -1.99
N ARG A 45 -20.81 11.80 -2.67
CA ARG A 45 -22.14 11.82 -2.06
C ARG A 45 -22.27 10.76 -0.96
N ALA A 46 -21.78 9.54 -1.19
CA ALA A 46 -21.80 8.46 -0.20
C ALA A 46 -20.91 8.78 1.02
N ALA A 47 -19.79 9.48 0.81
CA ALA A 47 -18.91 9.97 1.88
C ALA A 47 -19.39 11.30 2.52
N GLY A 48 -20.56 11.83 2.15
CA GLY A 48 -21.10 13.06 2.74
C GLY A 48 -20.34 14.35 2.38
N ILE A 49 -19.59 14.36 1.27
CA ILE A 49 -18.80 15.49 0.81
C ILE A 49 -19.18 15.94 -0.61
N SER A 50 -18.81 17.16 -0.99
CA SER A 50 -18.97 17.60 -2.39
C SER A 50 -17.94 16.95 -3.31
N GLN A 51 -18.27 16.79 -4.60
CA GLN A 51 -17.32 16.31 -5.61
C GLN A 51 -16.06 17.19 -5.70
N ARG A 52 -16.21 18.51 -5.58
CA ARG A 52 -15.08 19.44 -5.46
C ARG A 52 -14.19 19.11 -4.26
N THR A 53 -14.78 18.69 -3.14
CA THR A 53 -14.03 18.25 -1.97
C THR A 53 -13.33 16.94 -2.23
N PHE A 54 -13.97 15.95 -2.87
CA PHE A 54 -13.31 14.71 -3.27
C PHE A 54 -12.03 14.97 -4.07
N PHE A 55 -12.10 15.81 -5.11
CA PHE A 55 -10.93 16.15 -5.94
C PHE A 55 -9.83 16.94 -5.23
N ARG A 56 -10.09 17.47 -4.03
CA ARG A 56 -9.04 18.04 -3.16
C ARG A 56 -8.20 16.96 -2.47
N TYR A 57 -8.71 15.73 -2.36
CA TYR A 57 -8.03 14.61 -1.71
C TYR A 57 -7.38 13.64 -2.71
N PHE A 58 -8.04 13.40 -3.84
CA PHE A 58 -7.64 12.38 -4.83
C PHE A 58 -7.88 12.89 -6.25
N ALA A 59 -6.95 12.59 -7.17
CA ALA A 59 -7.08 13.01 -8.56
C ALA A 59 -8.09 12.14 -9.31
N THR A 60 -8.22 10.86 -8.94
CA THR A 60 -9.15 9.91 -9.56
C THR A 60 -9.92 9.09 -8.52
N LYS A 61 -10.96 8.36 -8.95
CA LYS A 61 -11.71 7.43 -8.09
C LYS A 61 -10.87 6.22 -7.68
N GLU A 62 -9.95 5.77 -8.53
CA GLU A 62 -9.08 4.63 -8.28
C GLU A 62 -8.03 4.97 -7.22
N GLU A 63 -7.44 6.17 -7.27
CA GLU A 63 -6.47 6.63 -6.27
C GLU A 63 -7.02 6.63 -4.84
N CYS A 64 -8.32 6.82 -4.67
CA CYS A 64 -8.92 6.98 -3.35
C CYS A 64 -8.93 5.69 -2.50
N VAL A 65 -8.67 4.53 -3.11
CA VAL A 65 -8.52 3.25 -2.38
C VAL A 65 -7.06 2.81 -2.25
N LEU A 66 -6.14 3.42 -2.98
CA LEU A 66 -4.72 3.03 -3.04
C LEU A 66 -3.79 3.95 -2.23
N PHE A 67 -4.34 4.98 -1.60
CA PHE A 67 -3.54 6.07 -1.03
C PHE A 67 -2.70 5.70 0.20
N ASP A 68 -3.03 4.59 0.83
CA ASP A 68 -2.40 4.07 2.02
C ASP A 68 -1.93 2.66 1.68
N SER A 69 -0.61 2.46 1.76
CA SER A 69 0.05 1.18 1.50
C SER A 69 0.24 0.39 2.78
N PHE A 70 -0.67 0.54 3.77
CA PHE A 70 -0.70 -0.26 5.00
C PHE A 70 0.64 -0.30 5.76
N GLY A 71 1.40 0.80 5.71
CA GLY A 71 2.73 0.89 6.34
C GLY A 71 3.91 0.35 5.51
N PHE A 72 3.70 -0.28 4.35
CA PHE A 72 4.83 -0.77 3.52
C PHE A 72 5.74 0.37 3.05
N ASP A 73 5.16 1.47 2.56
CA ASP A 73 5.94 2.63 2.11
C ASP A 73 6.77 3.22 3.25
N GLU A 74 6.18 3.31 4.45
CA GLU A 74 6.86 3.81 5.64
C GLU A 74 7.98 2.87 6.09
N ALA A 75 7.77 1.55 6.03
CA ALA A 75 8.79 0.56 6.35
C ALA A 75 9.99 0.66 5.39
N VAL A 76 9.73 0.78 4.08
CA VAL A 76 10.78 0.98 3.07
C VAL A 76 11.50 2.30 3.28
N HIS A 77 10.77 3.41 3.46
CA HIS A 77 11.37 4.72 3.68
C HIS A 77 12.23 4.76 4.94
N SER A 78 11.73 4.25 6.07
CA SER A 78 12.47 4.22 7.34
C SER A 78 13.75 3.39 7.24
N CYS A 79 13.71 2.27 6.50
CA CYS A 79 14.88 1.47 6.21
C CYS A 79 15.91 2.27 5.39
N LEU A 80 15.47 2.93 4.31
CA LEU A 80 16.34 3.71 3.44
C LEU A 80 16.93 4.95 4.13
N GLU A 81 16.19 5.60 5.02
CA GLU A 81 16.66 6.78 5.77
C GLU A 81 17.89 6.45 6.62
N THR A 82 17.86 5.32 7.32
CA THR A 82 18.90 4.96 8.30
C THR A 82 20.00 4.05 7.74
N ALA A 83 19.75 3.38 6.62
CA ALA A 83 20.70 2.43 6.05
C ALA A 83 21.97 3.09 5.49
N ASP A 84 23.07 2.33 5.55
CA ASP A 84 24.24 2.57 4.73
C ASP A 84 24.01 2.01 3.32
N MET A 85 24.01 2.90 2.32
CA MET A 85 23.74 2.53 0.92
C MET A 85 24.78 1.59 0.32
N GLN A 86 25.97 1.46 0.93
CA GLN A 86 26.99 0.49 0.50
C GLN A 86 26.67 -0.94 0.94
N SER A 87 26.08 -1.10 2.12
CA SER A 87 25.82 -2.41 2.73
C SER A 87 24.35 -2.84 2.68
N LEU A 88 23.42 -1.94 2.34
CA LEU A 88 22.00 -2.26 2.18
C LEU A 88 21.80 -3.49 1.30
N SER A 89 21.02 -4.44 1.79
CA SER A 89 20.71 -5.71 1.14
C SER A 89 19.21 -5.84 0.88
N LEU A 90 18.83 -6.81 0.04
CA LEU A 90 17.42 -7.16 -0.14
C LEU A 90 16.80 -7.64 1.18
N THR A 91 17.54 -8.41 1.98
CA THR A 91 17.12 -8.92 3.28
C THR A 91 16.72 -7.81 4.25
N ASP A 92 17.36 -6.64 4.20
CA ASP A 92 17.02 -5.52 5.08
C ASP A 92 15.61 -4.99 4.78
N LEU A 93 15.29 -4.78 3.50
CA LEU A 93 13.94 -4.39 3.08
C LEU A 93 12.93 -5.52 3.31
N GLU A 94 13.31 -6.77 3.03
CA GLU A 94 12.43 -7.91 3.25
C GLU A 94 12.06 -8.06 4.73
N THR A 95 13.00 -7.79 5.64
CA THR A 95 12.77 -7.81 7.09
C THR A 95 11.86 -6.68 7.52
N ALA A 96 12.06 -5.47 6.98
CA ALA A 96 11.21 -4.32 7.28
C ALA A 96 9.75 -4.54 6.82
N ILE A 97 9.57 -5.02 5.59
CA ILE A 97 8.26 -5.37 5.03
C ILE A 97 7.64 -6.56 5.76
N GLY A 98 8.46 -7.56 6.11
CA GLY A 98 8.01 -8.75 6.84
C GLY A 98 7.33 -8.40 8.16
N ARG A 99 7.84 -7.41 8.90
CA ARG A 99 7.19 -6.91 10.13
C ARG A 99 5.80 -6.35 9.86
N VAL A 100 5.63 -5.58 8.78
CA VAL A 100 4.31 -5.06 8.38
C VAL A 100 3.35 -6.20 8.04
N MET A 101 3.83 -7.22 7.32
CA MET A 101 3.03 -8.42 7.03
C MET A 101 2.63 -9.16 8.31
N GLU A 102 3.54 -9.29 9.27
CA GLU A 102 3.26 -9.91 10.57
C GLU A 102 2.25 -9.09 11.39
N ASP A 103 2.32 -7.77 11.35
CA ASP A 103 1.35 -6.90 12.01
C ASP A 103 -0.05 -7.08 11.42
N ILE A 104 -0.17 -7.16 10.08
CA ILE A 104 -1.44 -7.44 9.39
C ILE A 104 -1.98 -8.83 9.77
N ARG A 105 -1.10 -9.85 9.84
CA ARG A 105 -1.46 -11.20 10.28
C ARG A 105 -1.95 -11.22 11.73
N ASN A 106 -1.19 -10.62 12.64
CA ASN A 106 -1.52 -10.62 14.06
C ASN A 106 -2.81 -9.82 14.35
N ASP A 107 -3.16 -8.91 13.44
CA ASP A 107 -4.39 -8.12 13.43
C ASP A 107 -5.40 -8.69 12.40
N GLU A 108 -5.43 -10.00 12.15
CA GLU A 108 -6.26 -10.63 11.11
C GLU A 108 -7.77 -10.36 11.25
N GLN A 109 -8.23 -10.07 12.47
CA GLN A 109 -9.62 -9.70 12.77
C GLN A 109 -9.89 -8.19 12.64
N SER A 110 -8.88 -7.44 12.19
CA SER A 110 -8.92 -5.99 12.07
C SER A 110 -9.53 -5.53 10.78
N GLU A 111 -10.08 -4.33 10.88
CA GLU A 111 -10.54 -3.55 9.75
C GLU A 111 -9.41 -3.31 8.73
N VAL A 112 -8.14 -3.26 9.16
CA VAL A 112 -6.98 -3.06 8.27
C VAL A 112 -6.76 -4.25 7.33
N ALA A 113 -6.66 -5.46 7.88
CA ALA A 113 -6.47 -6.68 7.09
C ALA A 113 -7.65 -6.92 6.13
N ALA A 114 -8.88 -6.73 6.62
CA ALA A 114 -10.08 -6.84 5.80
C ALA A 114 -10.08 -5.82 4.65
N THR A 115 -9.68 -4.57 4.92
CA THR A 115 -9.61 -3.50 3.90
C THR A 115 -8.53 -3.79 2.86
N ALA A 116 -7.35 -4.27 3.28
CA ALA A 116 -6.29 -4.70 2.38
C ALA A 116 -6.79 -5.80 1.43
N LEU A 117 -7.47 -6.83 1.97
CA LEU A 117 -8.03 -7.91 1.15
C LEU A 117 -9.07 -7.40 0.15
N ARG A 118 -9.97 -6.51 0.56
CA ARG A 118 -10.98 -5.89 -0.33
C ARG A 118 -10.33 -5.14 -1.49
N ILE A 119 -9.31 -4.33 -1.19
CA ILE A 119 -8.55 -3.60 -2.22
C ILE A 119 -7.87 -4.56 -3.17
N GLN A 120 -7.15 -5.57 -2.66
CA GLN A 120 -6.39 -6.49 -3.51
C GLN A 120 -7.32 -7.36 -4.37
N LYS A 121 -8.46 -7.80 -3.86
CA LYS A 121 -9.50 -8.47 -4.66
C LYS A 121 -9.98 -7.61 -5.83
N LEU A 122 -10.22 -6.31 -5.58
CA LEU A 122 -10.64 -5.38 -6.62
C LEU A 122 -9.51 -5.09 -7.61
N VAL A 123 -8.26 -4.91 -7.16
CA VAL A 123 -7.08 -4.70 -8.01
C VAL A 123 -6.84 -5.90 -8.94
N SER A 124 -6.99 -7.14 -8.44
CA SER A 124 -6.85 -8.35 -9.25
C SER A 124 -8.00 -8.55 -10.23
N ALA A 125 -9.21 -8.06 -9.92
CA ALA A 125 -10.40 -8.25 -10.75
C ALA A 125 -10.62 -7.13 -11.79
N ASP A 126 -10.11 -5.92 -11.55
CA ASP A 126 -10.42 -4.73 -12.35
C ASP A 126 -9.17 -4.11 -13.00
N ALA A 127 -9.24 -3.90 -14.32
CA ALA A 127 -8.10 -3.39 -15.09
C ALA A 127 -7.77 -1.91 -14.80
N ALA A 128 -8.75 -1.08 -14.42
CA ALA A 128 -8.49 0.32 -14.09
C ALA A 128 -7.76 0.45 -12.75
N LEU A 129 -8.20 -0.31 -11.74
CA LEU A 129 -7.51 -0.39 -10.45
C LEU A 129 -6.11 -1.02 -10.56
N SER A 130 -5.96 -2.09 -11.35
CA SER A 130 -4.63 -2.67 -11.62
C SER A 130 -3.65 -1.66 -12.21
N ARG A 131 -4.09 -0.87 -13.20
CA ARG A 131 -3.27 0.23 -13.76
C ARG A 131 -2.95 1.31 -12.73
N ALA A 132 -3.92 1.70 -11.91
CA ALA A 132 -3.71 2.69 -10.87
C ALA A 132 -2.73 2.20 -9.79
N ALA A 133 -2.78 0.91 -9.41
CA ALA A 133 -1.85 0.30 -8.48
C ALA A 133 -0.42 0.28 -9.03
N LEU A 134 -0.23 -0.11 -10.30
CA LEU A 134 1.07 -0.06 -10.97
C LEU A 134 1.64 1.36 -11.03
N ALA A 135 0.80 2.37 -11.29
CA ALA A 135 1.21 3.77 -11.27
C ALA A 135 1.64 4.22 -9.86
N HIS A 136 0.87 3.85 -8.83
CA HIS A 136 1.19 4.12 -7.42
C HIS A 136 2.54 3.51 -7.03
N TYR A 137 2.79 2.25 -7.40
CA TYR A 137 4.08 1.59 -7.17
C TYR A 137 5.25 2.29 -7.87
N ALA A 138 5.06 2.69 -9.13
CA ALA A 138 6.09 3.42 -9.88
C ALA A 138 6.42 4.76 -9.21
N ASP A 139 5.42 5.48 -8.71
CA ASP A 139 5.60 6.74 -8.00
C ASP A 139 6.26 6.55 -6.63
N ASN A 140 5.93 5.48 -5.91
CA ASN A 140 6.60 5.13 -4.66
C ASN A 140 8.07 4.77 -4.86
N THR A 141 8.40 4.02 -5.91
CA THR A 141 9.80 3.79 -6.29
C THR A 141 10.52 5.11 -6.56
N LYS A 142 9.93 6.06 -7.30
CA LYS A 142 10.55 7.38 -7.53
C LYS A 142 10.79 8.13 -6.22
N ARG A 143 9.83 8.13 -5.29
CA ARG A 143 9.95 8.75 -3.97
C ARG A 143 11.08 8.13 -3.15
N SER A 144 11.12 6.79 -3.06
CA SER A 144 12.20 6.06 -2.40
C SER A 144 13.58 6.38 -2.99
N MET A 145 13.67 6.48 -4.32
CA MET A 145 14.92 6.85 -4.98
C MET A 145 15.34 8.31 -4.74
N ALA A 146 14.38 9.22 -4.53
CA ALA A 146 14.67 10.61 -4.19
C ALA A 146 15.24 10.75 -2.76
N LEU A 147 14.81 9.91 -1.81
CA LEU A 147 15.33 9.91 -0.43
C LEU A 147 16.83 9.57 -0.34
N ILE A 148 17.34 8.84 -1.33
CA ILE A 148 18.75 8.44 -1.39
C ILE A 148 19.56 9.26 -2.40
N GLU A 149 18.96 10.30 -2.98
CA GLU A 149 19.66 11.22 -3.86
C GLU A 149 20.79 11.94 -3.09
N GLY A 150 21.98 12.02 -3.70
CA GLY A 150 23.17 12.58 -3.04
C GLY A 150 23.84 11.66 -2.01
N ARG A 151 23.28 10.47 -1.73
CA ARG A 151 23.87 9.49 -0.80
C ARG A 151 24.63 8.40 -1.59
N GLY A 152 25.95 8.37 -1.44
CA GLY A 152 26.82 7.33 -2.01
C GLY A 152 27.25 7.55 -3.47
N GLN A 153 27.96 6.57 -4.03
CA GLN A 153 28.48 6.60 -5.41
C GLN A 153 27.39 6.21 -6.44
N ALA A 154 27.52 6.64 -7.69
CA ALA A 154 26.52 6.35 -8.74
C ALA A 154 26.24 4.84 -8.94
N GLY A 155 27.25 3.98 -8.77
CA GLY A 155 27.11 2.51 -8.83
C GLY A 155 26.19 1.93 -7.75
N ASN A 156 26.07 2.60 -6.59
CA ASN A 156 25.16 2.17 -5.53
C ASN A 156 23.70 2.47 -5.87
N ARG A 157 23.43 3.53 -6.65
CA ARG A 157 22.06 3.94 -6.97
C ARG A 157 21.31 2.89 -7.79
N SER A 158 21.96 2.28 -8.77
CA SER A 158 21.36 1.18 -9.56
C SER A 158 21.14 -0.06 -8.71
N ARG A 159 22.11 -0.43 -7.86
CA ARG A 159 22.00 -1.57 -6.93
C ARG A 159 20.83 -1.40 -5.96
N VAL A 160 20.73 -0.24 -5.31
CA VAL A 160 19.63 0.07 -4.38
C VAL A 160 18.29 0.11 -5.11
N ARG A 161 18.24 0.68 -6.33
CA ARG A 161 17.01 0.64 -7.15
C ARG A 161 16.57 -0.80 -7.42
N THR A 162 17.49 -1.67 -7.81
CA THR A 162 17.19 -3.10 -8.02
C THR A 162 16.66 -3.74 -6.74
N ILE A 163 17.29 -3.49 -5.59
CA ILE A 163 16.82 -4.00 -4.29
C ILE A 163 15.39 -3.52 -3.97
N VAL A 164 15.10 -2.23 -4.12
CA VAL A 164 13.76 -1.65 -3.87
C VAL A 164 12.72 -2.25 -4.83
N GLN A 165 13.05 -2.41 -6.11
CA GLN A 165 12.13 -2.98 -7.10
C GLN A 165 11.86 -4.46 -6.85
N ILE A 166 12.86 -5.23 -6.43
CA ILE A 166 12.67 -6.64 -6.04
C ILE A 166 11.78 -6.71 -4.80
N ALA A 167 12.05 -5.91 -3.76
CA ALA A 167 11.22 -5.89 -2.56
C ALA A 167 9.75 -5.52 -2.87
N GLN A 168 9.54 -4.55 -3.78
CA GLN A 168 8.21 -4.14 -4.22
C GLN A 168 7.46 -5.28 -4.94
N VAL A 169 8.11 -5.98 -5.88
CA VAL A 169 7.45 -7.09 -6.59
C VAL A 169 7.17 -8.27 -5.67
N SER A 170 8.00 -8.50 -4.65
CA SER A 170 7.72 -9.51 -3.60
C SER A 170 6.41 -9.23 -2.87
N VAL A 171 6.12 -7.97 -2.55
CA VAL A 171 4.86 -7.57 -1.90
C VAL A 171 3.67 -7.77 -2.84
N GLN A 172 3.81 -7.38 -4.10
CA GLN A 172 2.76 -7.54 -5.10
C GLN A 172 2.39 -9.03 -5.27
N LEU A 173 3.38 -9.90 -5.48
CA LEU A 173 3.17 -11.34 -5.63
C LEU A 173 2.54 -11.96 -4.37
N ALA A 174 2.96 -11.50 -3.17
CA ALA A 174 2.37 -11.99 -1.93
C ALA A 174 0.88 -11.64 -1.80
N PHE A 175 0.47 -10.45 -2.23
CA PHE A 175 -0.93 -10.07 -2.25
C PHE A 175 -1.75 -10.84 -3.30
N GLU A 176 -1.20 -11.04 -4.50
CA GLU A 176 -1.83 -11.84 -5.55
C GLU A 176 -2.10 -13.27 -5.04
N GLU A 177 -1.09 -13.93 -4.47
CA GLU A 177 -1.21 -15.28 -3.91
C GLU A 177 -2.13 -15.32 -2.68
N TRP A 178 -2.15 -14.27 -1.86
CA TRP A 178 -3.08 -14.19 -0.72
C TRP A 178 -4.54 -14.04 -1.15
N VAL A 179 -4.81 -13.27 -2.20
CA VAL A 179 -6.15 -13.18 -2.81
C VAL A 179 -6.61 -14.55 -3.32
N GLU A 180 -5.71 -15.30 -3.97
CA GLU A 180 -5.98 -16.67 -4.42
C GLU A 180 -6.24 -17.62 -3.23
N ALA A 181 -5.44 -17.52 -2.16
CA ALA A 181 -5.57 -18.33 -0.95
C ALA A 181 -6.86 -18.02 -0.15
N CYS A 182 -7.36 -16.79 -0.18
CA CYS A 182 -8.66 -16.44 0.40
C CYS A 182 -9.86 -16.79 -0.50
N GLY A 183 -9.63 -17.37 -1.68
CA GLY A 183 -10.66 -17.80 -2.62
C GLY A 183 -11.34 -19.12 -2.21
N PRO A 184 -12.40 -19.54 -2.95
CA PRO A 184 -13.18 -20.75 -2.64
C PRO A 184 -12.37 -22.05 -2.61
N ASN A 185 -11.23 -22.06 -3.31
CA ASN A 185 -10.33 -23.21 -3.46
C ASN A 185 -8.99 -23.01 -2.73
N GLY A 186 -8.86 -21.94 -1.95
CA GLY A 186 -7.61 -21.57 -1.31
C GLY A 186 -7.36 -22.30 0.00
N GLY A 187 -6.10 -22.29 0.44
CA GLY A 187 -5.67 -22.90 1.71
C GLY A 187 -5.68 -21.92 2.87
N ASP A 188 -5.38 -22.41 4.08
CA ASP A 188 -5.37 -21.63 5.33
C ASP A 188 -4.05 -20.84 5.53
N SER A 189 -3.48 -20.31 4.43
CA SER A 189 -2.20 -19.61 4.47
C SER A 189 -2.38 -18.13 4.71
N ASP A 190 -1.76 -17.63 5.77
CA ASP A 190 -1.74 -16.20 6.10
C ASP A 190 -0.79 -15.41 5.18
N LEU A 191 -1.04 -14.10 5.06
CA LEU A 191 -0.29 -13.19 4.20
C LEU A 191 1.22 -13.16 4.52
N ALA A 192 1.61 -13.27 5.79
CA ALA A 192 3.02 -13.23 6.19
C ALA A 192 3.75 -14.51 5.77
N SER A 193 3.13 -15.67 5.93
CA SER A 193 3.65 -16.95 5.46
C SER A 193 3.80 -16.97 3.94
N ILE A 194 2.82 -16.44 3.21
CA ILE A 194 2.87 -16.29 1.75
C ILE A 194 4.04 -15.38 1.34
N TYR A 195 4.17 -14.21 2.00
CA TYR A 195 5.26 -13.28 1.72
C TYR A 195 6.65 -13.90 1.95
N GLN A 196 6.82 -14.66 3.03
CA GLN A 196 8.07 -15.39 3.29
C GLN A 196 8.37 -16.42 2.19
N ALA A 197 7.36 -17.14 1.70
CA ALA A 197 7.50 -18.09 0.60
C ALA A 197 7.83 -17.41 -0.75
N VAL A 198 7.27 -16.22 -1.02
CA VAL A 198 7.66 -15.38 -2.18
C VAL A 198 9.13 -14.99 -2.08
N CYS A 199 9.58 -14.44 -0.94
CA CYS A 199 10.97 -14.03 -0.75
C CYS A 199 11.94 -15.22 -0.89
N ALA A 200 11.58 -16.39 -0.33
CA ALA A 200 12.37 -17.60 -0.48
C ALA A 200 12.53 -18.02 -1.94
N ARG A 201 11.45 -17.98 -2.75
CA ARG A 201 11.51 -18.31 -4.18
C ARG A 201 12.38 -17.33 -4.97
N ILE A 202 12.24 -16.02 -4.73
CA ILE A 202 13.02 -14.99 -5.44
C ILE A 202 14.53 -15.20 -5.23
N ARG A 203 14.96 -15.65 -4.06
CA ARG A 203 16.38 -15.94 -3.77
C ARG A 203 16.94 -17.16 -4.50
N THR A 204 16.09 -17.99 -5.10
CA THR A 204 16.49 -19.20 -5.83
C THR A 204 16.50 -19.03 -7.36
N LEU A 205 16.10 -17.86 -7.86
CA LEU A 205 16.19 -17.47 -9.28
C LEU A 205 17.60 -17.04 -9.66
#